data_AF-X0SR10-F1
#
_entry.id   AF-X0SR10-F1
#
_cell.length_a   1.000
_cell.length_b   1.000
_cell.length_c   1.000
_cell.angle_alpha   90.00
_cell.angle_beta   90.00
_cell.angle_gamma   90.00
#
_symmetry.space_group_name_H-M   'P 1'
#
loop_
_entity.id
_entity.type
_entity.pdbx_description
1 polymer ?
#
loop_
_entity_poly.entity_id
_entity_poly.type
_entity_poly.pdbx_seq_one_letter_code
_entity_poly.pdbx_strand_id
1 'polypeptide(L)'
;MKPDDLPYALGWLKTLASQRDVGYLLHLELDEIMVMAWRHLNEPAVLTALAETSIEYFRHYHDLLRDRDTLAKNQDLFSDPERRRPLASKILELSQEQNTRFELTNRLPRIIRQEDFDWCFGQLTASIGGMREEAWAGLMWSLFCWSEPDSSRVGRIIEARAISPCIMAESELSFTPVELGSERAKKLREGYELSASRTQREPELLEPTPKDRIEQGLDRSENGEPDIWWLFLREMTLEATSTHYGQVPLDVRTLPGWLRADSHTQHRMLAAADRFLRRGPVDPLKWQRNPHSWGSFDTAAYSAFYILKQEAPDTYDALPGVVWARHVANVLCSPYFDADDGQKQQHEEIALRCYQQAREAFLFYLSLQLDAEDRENRHMISCDRKLGQCWD
;
A
#
# COMPACT_ATOMS: atom_id res chain seq x y z
N MET A 1 6.08 -1.78 -31.69
CA MET A 1 5.99 -0.32 -31.93
C MET A 1 7.38 0.18 -32.32
N LYS A 2 7.51 1.01 -33.36
CA LYS A 2 8.81 1.63 -33.70
C LYS A 2 9.02 2.90 -32.88
N PRO A 3 10.27 3.39 -32.71
CA PRO A 3 10.53 4.60 -31.93
C PRO A 3 9.76 5.83 -32.44
N ASP A 4 9.63 5.97 -33.75
CA ASP A 4 8.88 7.06 -34.40
C ASP A 4 7.38 7.07 -34.05
N ASP A 5 6.82 5.94 -33.61
CA ASP A 5 5.41 5.83 -33.22
C ASP A 5 5.19 6.27 -31.75
N LEU A 6 6.24 6.32 -30.93
CA LEU A 6 6.16 6.57 -29.49
C LEU A 6 5.56 7.94 -29.14
N PRO A 7 5.91 9.06 -29.82
CA PRO A 7 5.28 10.35 -29.51
C PRO A 7 3.76 10.33 -29.71
N TYR A 8 3.26 9.59 -30.70
CA TYR A 8 1.83 9.45 -30.95
C TYR A 8 1.16 8.57 -29.89
N ALA A 9 1.81 7.46 -29.51
CA ALA A 9 1.32 6.58 -28.45
C ALA A 9 1.27 7.29 -27.08
N LEU A 10 2.28 8.10 -26.76
CA LEU A 10 2.31 8.95 -25.57
C LEU A 10 1.24 10.06 -25.64
N GLY A 11 1.05 10.66 -26.81
CA GLY A 11 -0.04 11.62 -27.04
C GLY A 11 -1.42 11.00 -26.77
N TRP A 12 -1.62 9.74 -27.17
CA TRP A 12 -2.84 8.99 -26.84
C TRP A 12 -2.94 8.68 -25.33
N LEU A 13 -1.88 8.19 -24.69
CA LEU A 13 -1.83 7.97 -23.24
C LEU A 13 -2.20 9.22 -22.44
N LYS A 14 -1.68 10.38 -22.84
CA LYS A 14 -2.00 11.68 -22.25
C LYS A 14 -3.51 11.94 -22.23
N THR A 15 -4.25 11.56 -23.28
CA THR A 15 -5.73 11.70 -23.30
C THR A 15 -6.44 10.77 -22.32
N LEU A 16 -5.83 9.63 -21.98
CA LEU A 16 -6.37 8.65 -21.05
C LEU A 16 -6.11 9.01 -19.58
N ALA A 17 -5.21 9.96 -19.30
CA ALA A 17 -4.86 10.37 -17.94
C ALA A 17 -6.08 10.86 -17.13
N SER A 18 -7.10 11.42 -17.79
CA SER A 18 -8.34 11.87 -17.16
C SER A 18 -9.36 10.74 -16.90
N GLN A 19 -9.14 9.55 -17.48
CA GLN A 19 -10.07 8.42 -17.39
C GLN A 19 -9.74 7.56 -16.16
N ARG A 20 -10.70 7.44 -15.24
CA ARG A 20 -10.50 6.75 -13.96
C ARG A 20 -10.40 5.23 -14.04
N ASP A 21 -10.85 4.61 -15.13
CA ASP A 21 -11.03 3.16 -15.16
C ASP A 21 -10.87 2.61 -16.60
N VAL A 22 -9.62 2.34 -16.96
CA VAL A 22 -9.27 1.60 -18.17
C VAL A 22 -8.87 0.21 -17.68
N GLY A 23 -9.64 -0.84 -18.02
CA GLY A 23 -9.54 -2.15 -17.36
C GLY A 23 -8.11 -2.75 -17.31
N TYR A 24 -7.89 -3.67 -16.37
CA TYR A 24 -6.56 -4.20 -15.99
C TYR A 24 -5.62 -4.59 -17.15
N LEU A 25 -6.12 -5.29 -18.18
CA LEU A 25 -5.28 -5.67 -19.33
C LEU A 25 -4.69 -4.43 -20.00
N LEU A 26 -5.54 -3.43 -20.24
CA LEU A 26 -5.14 -2.18 -20.86
C LEU A 26 -4.00 -1.50 -20.10
N HIS A 27 -3.97 -1.58 -18.77
CA HIS A 27 -2.90 -1.03 -17.96
C HIS A 27 -1.52 -1.64 -18.26
N LEU A 28 -1.44 -2.94 -18.55
CA LEU A 28 -0.18 -3.58 -18.90
C LEU A 28 0.36 -3.02 -20.22
N GLU A 29 -0.50 -2.85 -21.22
CA GLU A 29 -0.07 -2.26 -22.48
C GLU A 29 0.28 -0.76 -22.36
N LEU A 30 -0.37 -0.01 -21.46
CA LEU A 30 0.01 1.38 -21.19
C LEU A 30 1.41 1.45 -20.55
N ASP A 31 1.68 0.58 -19.56
CA ASP A 31 2.97 0.52 -18.88
C ASP A 31 4.09 0.09 -19.84
N GLU A 32 3.82 -0.82 -20.79
CA GLU A 32 4.77 -1.17 -21.85
C GLU A 32 5.14 0.03 -22.75
N ILE A 33 4.18 0.90 -23.10
CA ILE A 33 4.46 2.12 -23.86
C ILE A 33 5.36 3.04 -23.04
N MET A 34 5.10 3.20 -21.74
CA MET A 34 5.93 4.01 -20.83
C MET A 34 7.36 3.45 -20.71
N VAL A 35 7.51 2.12 -20.58
CA VAL A 35 8.82 1.44 -20.59
C VAL A 35 9.55 1.69 -21.91
N MET A 36 8.88 1.54 -23.04
CA MET A 36 9.47 1.76 -24.35
C MET A 36 9.88 3.22 -24.57
N ALA A 37 9.05 4.18 -24.18
CA ALA A 37 9.40 5.59 -24.19
C ALA A 37 10.67 5.86 -23.38
N TRP A 38 10.79 5.24 -22.21
CA TRP A 38 11.96 5.37 -21.36
C TRP A 38 13.25 4.84 -22.01
N ARG A 39 13.17 3.75 -22.78
CA ARG A 39 14.30 3.19 -23.55
C ARG A 39 14.78 4.14 -24.65
N HIS A 40 13.88 4.96 -25.19
CA HIS A 40 14.13 5.90 -26.29
C HIS A 40 14.22 7.37 -25.86
N LEU A 41 14.47 7.64 -24.57
CA LEU A 41 14.58 9.01 -24.01
C LEU A 41 15.66 9.89 -24.66
N ASN A 42 16.63 9.32 -25.36
CA ASN A 42 17.64 10.07 -26.09
C ASN A 42 17.07 10.77 -27.34
N GLU A 43 15.88 10.37 -27.79
CA GLU A 43 15.19 10.98 -28.92
C GLU A 43 14.40 12.21 -28.43
N PRO A 44 14.70 13.44 -28.90
CA PRO A 44 14.10 14.66 -28.36
C PRO A 44 12.56 14.72 -28.43
N ALA A 45 11.98 14.11 -29.46
CA ALA A 45 10.53 14.01 -29.62
C ALA A 45 9.90 13.11 -28.55
N VAL A 46 10.54 11.97 -28.25
CA VAL A 46 10.09 11.02 -27.22
C VAL A 46 10.22 11.65 -25.83
N LEU A 47 11.35 12.29 -25.52
CA LEU A 47 11.57 12.99 -24.25
C LEU A 47 10.49 14.06 -24.00
N THR A 48 10.18 14.87 -25.02
CA THR A 48 9.15 15.91 -24.91
C THR A 48 7.77 15.31 -24.71
N ALA A 49 7.39 14.32 -25.51
CA ALA A 49 6.10 13.65 -25.40
C ALA A 49 5.93 12.95 -24.03
N LEU A 50 6.98 12.30 -23.53
CA LEU A 50 6.94 11.62 -22.23
C LEU A 50 6.84 12.61 -21.08
N ALA A 51 7.56 13.74 -21.14
CA ALA A 51 7.47 14.79 -20.14
C ALA A 51 6.04 15.38 -20.07
N GLU A 52 5.44 15.69 -21.22
CA GLU A 52 4.06 16.19 -21.27
C GLU A 52 3.03 15.18 -20.74
N THR A 53 3.20 13.91 -21.09
CA THR A 53 2.35 12.81 -20.59
C THR A 53 2.49 12.68 -19.08
N SER A 54 3.72 12.78 -18.56
CA SER A 54 3.99 12.68 -17.13
C SER A 54 3.31 13.81 -16.34
N ILE A 55 3.39 15.05 -16.84
CA ILE A 55 2.70 16.20 -16.25
C ILE A 55 1.20 15.94 -16.16
N GLU A 56 0.59 15.42 -17.22
CA GLU A 56 -0.85 15.13 -17.23
C GLU A 56 -1.23 14.02 -16.25
N TYR A 57 -0.41 12.97 -16.15
CA TYR A 57 -0.61 11.91 -15.17
C TYR A 57 -0.51 12.44 -13.73
N PHE A 58 0.47 13.30 -13.48
CA PHE A 58 0.64 13.97 -12.18
C PHE A 58 -0.56 14.84 -11.81
N ARG A 59 -1.14 15.59 -12.76
CA ARG A 59 -2.38 16.37 -12.53
C ARG A 59 -3.56 15.51 -12.09
N HIS A 60 -3.61 14.27 -12.56
CA HIS A 60 -4.64 13.30 -12.21
C HIS A 60 -4.24 12.34 -11.08
N TYR A 61 -3.16 12.64 -10.36
CA TYR A 61 -2.65 11.87 -9.22
C TYR A 61 -2.30 10.41 -9.55
N HIS A 62 -1.91 10.16 -10.80
CA HIS A 62 -1.51 8.85 -11.29
C HIS A 62 0.01 8.67 -11.19
N ASP A 63 0.43 7.46 -10.81
CA ASP A 63 1.78 6.99 -11.07
C ASP A 63 2.01 6.81 -12.57
N LEU A 64 3.24 6.98 -13.02
CA LEU A 64 3.61 6.78 -14.43
C LEU A 64 3.62 5.30 -14.81
N LEU A 65 3.81 4.42 -13.83
CA LEU A 65 3.66 2.97 -13.94
C LEU A 65 2.74 2.50 -12.83
N ARG A 66 1.70 1.75 -13.19
CA ARG A 66 0.75 1.21 -12.23
C ARG A 66 1.14 -0.19 -11.77
N ASP A 67 1.77 -0.97 -12.65
CA ASP A 67 2.18 -2.33 -12.39
C ASP A 67 3.56 -2.40 -11.73
N ARG A 68 3.60 -3.00 -10.53
CA ARG A 68 4.84 -3.12 -9.75
C ARG A 68 5.80 -4.15 -10.34
N ASP A 69 5.30 -5.16 -11.03
CA ASP A 69 6.15 -6.19 -11.64
C ASP A 69 6.88 -5.64 -12.86
N THR A 70 6.21 -4.82 -13.67
CA THR A 70 6.81 -4.10 -14.80
C THR A 70 7.89 -3.14 -14.32
N LEU A 71 7.64 -2.44 -13.21
CA LEU A 71 8.64 -1.60 -12.55
C LEU A 71 9.85 -2.42 -12.10
N ALA A 72 9.65 -3.54 -11.42
CA ALA A 72 10.71 -4.41 -10.93
C ALA A 72 11.55 -5.01 -12.07
N LYS A 73 10.89 -5.50 -13.13
CA LYS A 73 11.54 -6.09 -14.32
C LYS A 73 12.41 -5.09 -15.09
N ASN A 74 12.13 -3.79 -14.97
CA ASN A 74 12.86 -2.74 -15.68
C ASN A 74 13.55 -1.77 -14.69
N GLN A 75 13.87 -2.23 -13.47
CA GLN A 75 14.42 -1.36 -12.41
C GLN A 75 15.70 -0.63 -12.84
N ASP A 76 16.58 -1.28 -13.61
CA ASP A 76 17.83 -0.68 -14.10
C ASP A 76 17.55 0.53 -14.99
N LEU A 77 16.56 0.41 -15.89
CA LEU A 77 16.15 1.47 -16.80
C LEU A 77 15.61 2.70 -16.04
N PHE A 78 14.81 2.45 -15.00
CA PHE A 78 14.23 3.49 -14.16
C PHE A 78 15.16 3.99 -13.06
N SER A 79 16.33 3.40 -12.88
CA SER A 79 17.32 3.85 -11.91
C SER A 79 18.45 4.64 -12.56
N ASP A 80 18.65 4.46 -13.87
CA ASP A 80 19.66 5.16 -14.67
C ASP A 80 19.55 6.70 -14.57
N PRO A 81 20.52 7.39 -13.93
CA PRO A 81 20.51 8.84 -13.79
C PRO A 81 20.60 9.56 -15.14
N GLU A 82 21.25 8.98 -16.16
CA GLU A 82 21.39 9.59 -17.50
C GLU A 82 20.04 9.69 -18.22
N ARG A 83 19.04 8.90 -17.79
CA ARG A 83 17.67 8.94 -18.31
C ARG A 83 16.74 9.76 -17.44
N ARG A 84 16.82 9.55 -16.12
CA ARG A 84 15.96 10.23 -15.14
C ARG A 84 16.16 11.75 -15.14
N ARG A 85 17.42 12.21 -15.17
CA ARG A 85 17.76 13.63 -15.03
C ARG A 85 17.26 14.48 -16.21
N PRO A 86 17.48 14.11 -17.49
CA PRO A 86 16.90 14.84 -18.62
C PRO A 86 15.37 14.90 -18.58
N LEU A 87 14.71 13.80 -18.19
CA LEU A 87 13.26 13.76 -18.05
C LEU A 87 12.78 14.74 -16.96
N ALA A 88 13.41 14.73 -15.79
CA ALA A 88 13.08 15.69 -14.73
C ALA A 88 13.27 17.14 -15.17
N SER A 89 14.41 17.46 -15.80
CA SER A 89 14.68 18.80 -16.32
C SER A 89 13.62 19.22 -17.35
N LYS A 90 13.19 18.31 -18.23
CA LYS A 90 12.16 18.59 -19.22
C LYS A 90 10.77 18.75 -18.61
N ILE A 91 10.42 17.96 -17.58
CA ILE A 91 9.17 18.11 -16.84
C ILE A 91 9.12 19.47 -16.14
N LEU A 92 10.19 19.88 -15.45
CA LEU A 92 10.25 21.20 -14.80
C LEU A 92 10.25 22.35 -15.81
N GLU A 93 10.79 22.13 -17.01
CA GLU A 93 10.73 23.10 -18.10
C GLU A 93 9.31 23.35 -18.59
N LEU A 94 8.53 22.28 -18.74
CA LEU A 94 7.20 22.34 -19.35
C LEU A 94 6.08 22.56 -18.31
N SER A 95 6.30 22.20 -17.05
CA SER A 95 5.29 22.30 -16.01
C SER A 95 5.15 23.73 -15.49
N GLN A 96 3.90 24.12 -15.26
CA GLN A 96 3.52 25.36 -14.55
C GLN A 96 2.95 25.05 -13.16
N GLU A 97 2.90 23.77 -12.77
CA GLU A 97 2.25 23.32 -11.53
C GLU A 97 3.21 23.39 -10.34
N GLN A 98 2.77 24.00 -9.25
CA GLN A 98 3.57 24.08 -8.01
C GLN A 98 3.86 22.71 -7.39
N ASN A 99 2.98 21.72 -7.61
CA ASN A 99 3.12 20.39 -7.03
C ASN A 99 4.08 19.46 -7.79
N THR A 100 4.58 19.85 -8.97
CA THR A 100 5.46 18.98 -9.79
C THR A 100 6.68 18.48 -9.00
N ARG A 101 7.22 19.28 -8.08
CA ARG A 101 8.33 18.86 -7.20
C ARG A 101 7.99 17.65 -6.31
N PHE A 102 6.77 17.60 -5.79
CA PHE A 102 6.29 16.49 -4.97
C PHE A 102 6.12 15.24 -5.84
N GLU A 103 5.56 15.40 -7.02
CA GLU A 103 5.28 14.30 -7.93
C GLU A 103 6.57 13.62 -8.43
N LEU A 104 7.59 14.41 -8.78
CA LEU A 104 8.91 13.92 -9.19
C LEU A 104 9.64 13.08 -8.12
N THR A 105 9.35 13.32 -6.84
CA THR A 105 10.01 12.68 -5.70
C THR A 105 9.21 11.51 -5.12
N ASN A 106 7.89 11.44 -5.37
CA ASN A 106 6.98 10.49 -4.71
C ASN A 106 6.35 9.46 -5.64
N ARG A 107 6.10 9.79 -6.91
CA ARG A 107 5.41 8.88 -7.84
C ARG A 107 6.32 7.80 -8.38
N LEU A 108 5.71 6.69 -8.78
CA LEU A 108 6.42 5.56 -9.37
C LEU A 108 6.49 5.69 -10.90
N PRO A 109 7.67 5.48 -11.52
CA PRO A 109 8.99 5.38 -10.89
C PRO A 109 9.46 6.76 -10.38
N ARG A 110 10.20 6.78 -9.25
CA ARG A 110 10.74 8.03 -8.71
C ARG A 110 11.79 8.61 -9.67
N ILE A 111 11.45 9.75 -10.27
CA ILE A 111 12.32 10.42 -11.25
C ILE A 111 13.49 11.10 -10.53
N ILE A 112 13.23 11.77 -9.40
CA ILE A 112 14.27 12.41 -8.59
C ILE A 112 14.48 11.62 -7.30
N ARG A 113 15.75 11.32 -7.00
CA ARG A 113 16.16 10.49 -5.87
C ARG A 113 17.18 11.21 -5.00
N GLN A 114 17.45 10.62 -3.84
CA GLN A 114 18.41 11.15 -2.86
C GLN A 114 19.84 11.26 -3.40
N GLU A 115 20.21 10.43 -4.37
CA GLU A 115 21.50 10.46 -5.07
C GLU A 115 21.64 11.65 -6.04
N ASP A 116 20.55 12.32 -6.40
CA ASP A 116 20.57 13.46 -7.31
C ASP A 116 20.75 14.80 -6.58
N PHE A 117 21.01 14.79 -5.28
CA PHE A 117 21.14 15.99 -4.47
C PHE A 117 22.17 16.98 -5.03
N ASP A 118 23.41 16.54 -5.28
CA ASP A 118 24.45 17.41 -5.85
C ASP A 118 24.14 17.82 -7.30
N TRP A 119 23.42 16.97 -8.05
CA TRP A 119 22.97 17.34 -9.39
C TRP A 119 21.91 18.45 -9.35
N CYS A 120 20.93 18.34 -8.46
CA CYS A 120 19.92 19.39 -8.20
C CYS A 120 20.59 20.69 -7.75
N PHE A 121 21.64 20.62 -6.92
CA PHE A 121 22.43 21.79 -6.55
C PHE A 121 23.08 22.44 -7.78
N GLY A 122 23.70 21.66 -8.67
CA GLY A 122 24.26 22.17 -9.92
C GLY A 122 23.20 22.83 -10.83
N GLN A 123 22.00 22.24 -10.94
CA GLN A 123 20.89 22.82 -11.68
C GLN A 123 20.39 24.12 -11.05
N LEU A 124 20.28 24.16 -9.72
CA LEU A 124 19.94 25.37 -8.97
C LEU A 124 20.95 26.47 -9.28
N THR A 125 22.25 26.21 -9.13
CA THR A 125 23.32 27.20 -9.41
C THR A 125 23.25 27.74 -10.83
N ALA A 126 23.00 26.87 -11.83
CA ALA A 126 22.87 27.28 -13.22
C ALA A 126 21.60 28.10 -13.51
N SER A 127 20.61 28.05 -12.62
CA SER A 127 19.30 28.68 -12.79
C SER A 127 19.09 29.95 -11.96
N ILE A 128 20.10 30.37 -11.18
CA ILE A 128 20.03 31.56 -10.31
C ILE A 128 19.60 32.81 -11.11
N GLY A 129 18.62 33.54 -10.58
CA GLY A 129 18.03 34.73 -11.21
C GLY A 129 17.09 34.44 -12.38
N GLY A 130 16.91 33.17 -12.75
CA GLY A 130 16.02 32.72 -13.81
C GLY A 130 14.69 32.18 -13.29
N MET A 131 13.77 31.92 -14.22
CA MET A 131 12.41 31.41 -13.91
C MET A 131 12.40 30.01 -13.26
N ARG A 132 13.53 29.29 -13.24
CA ARG A 132 13.63 27.92 -12.73
C ARG A 132 14.33 27.80 -11.39
N GLU A 133 14.85 28.90 -10.84
CA GLU A 133 15.56 28.89 -9.56
C GLU A 133 14.68 28.32 -8.44
N GLU A 134 13.43 28.77 -8.35
CA GLU A 134 12.47 28.33 -7.34
C GLU A 134 12.18 26.83 -7.40
N ALA A 135 11.98 26.29 -8.62
CA ALA A 135 11.70 24.87 -8.81
C ALA A 135 12.87 23.98 -8.36
N TRP A 136 14.09 24.35 -8.73
CA TRP A 136 15.29 23.61 -8.32
C TRP A 136 15.60 23.77 -6.84
N ALA A 137 15.38 24.95 -6.27
CA ALA A 137 15.51 25.18 -4.84
C ALA A 137 14.54 24.30 -4.05
N GLY A 138 13.26 24.26 -4.45
CA GLY A 138 12.25 23.41 -3.82
C GLY A 138 12.56 21.92 -3.91
N LEU A 139 13.08 21.43 -5.05
CA LEU A 139 13.51 20.04 -5.20
C LEU A 139 14.71 19.70 -4.31
N MET A 140 15.74 20.55 -4.31
CA MET A 140 16.91 20.36 -3.45
C MET A 140 16.51 20.34 -1.97
N TRP A 141 15.62 21.24 -1.56
CA TRP A 141 15.10 21.28 -0.19
C TRP A 141 14.30 20.02 0.17
N SER A 142 13.45 19.55 -0.74
CA SER A 142 12.67 18.32 -0.53
C SER A 142 13.58 17.10 -0.34
N LEU A 143 14.64 16.99 -1.13
CA LEU A 143 15.64 15.93 -0.97
C LEU A 143 16.36 16.01 0.38
N PHE A 144 16.72 17.22 0.82
CA PHE A 144 17.35 17.43 2.12
C PHE A 144 16.46 16.98 3.28
N CYS A 145 15.20 17.44 3.34
CA CYS A 145 14.28 17.13 4.43
C CYS A 145 13.98 15.63 4.58
N TRP A 146 14.06 14.87 3.48
CA TRP A 146 13.66 13.46 3.42
C TRP A 146 14.85 12.52 3.47
N SER A 147 16.03 13.04 3.80
CA SER A 147 17.27 12.29 3.92
C SER A 147 17.72 12.16 5.36
N GLU A 148 18.52 11.14 5.62
CA GLU A 148 19.26 11.08 6.89
C GLU A 148 20.20 12.29 6.99
N PRO A 149 20.29 12.90 8.18
CA PRO A 149 21.12 14.08 8.38
C PRO A 149 22.59 13.74 8.16
N ASP A 150 23.19 14.29 7.11
CA ASP A 150 24.61 14.23 6.83
C ASP A 150 25.24 15.64 6.82
N SER A 151 26.36 15.76 7.51
CA SER A 151 27.21 16.95 7.57
C SER A 151 27.54 17.55 6.20
N SER A 152 27.78 16.72 5.18
CA SER A 152 28.12 17.20 3.83
C SER A 152 26.94 17.92 3.17
N ARG A 153 25.73 17.39 3.33
CA ARG A 153 24.48 17.96 2.80
C ARG A 153 24.08 19.24 3.52
N VAL A 154 24.29 19.28 4.84
CA VAL A 154 24.10 20.51 5.64
C VAL A 154 25.03 21.62 5.13
N GLY A 155 26.32 21.31 4.94
CA GLY A 155 27.28 22.25 4.36
C GLY A 155 26.84 22.75 2.98
N ARG A 156 26.39 21.84 2.11
CA ARG A 156 25.89 22.18 0.78
C ARG A 156 24.64 23.07 0.80
N ILE A 157 23.69 22.84 1.72
CA ILE A 157 22.53 23.73 1.88
C ILE A 157 22.97 25.12 2.33
N ILE A 158 23.93 25.22 3.25
CA ILE A 158 24.46 26.52 3.69
C ILE A 158 25.12 27.25 2.50
N GLU A 159 25.91 26.55 1.68
CA GLU A 159 26.47 27.09 0.44
C GLU A 159 25.37 27.58 -0.52
N ALA A 160 24.34 26.76 -0.75
CA ALA A 160 23.22 27.11 -1.62
C ALA A 160 22.48 28.36 -1.14
N ARG A 161 22.23 28.48 0.18
CA ARG A 161 21.57 29.64 0.79
C ARG A 161 22.34 30.93 0.62
N ALA A 162 23.67 30.86 0.52
CA ALA A 162 24.48 32.04 0.28
C ALA A 162 24.35 32.59 -1.14
N ILE A 163 23.95 31.76 -2.11
CA ILE A 163 23.92 32.12 -3.55
C ILE A 163 22.51 32.21 -4.14
N SER A 164 21.50 31.56 -3.53
CA SER A 164 20.13 31.53 -4.03
C SER A 164 19.14 32.11 -2.99
N PRO A 165 18.43 33.20 -3.32
CA PRO A 165 17.33 33.70 -2.49
C PRO A 165 16.19 32.68 -2.33
N CYS A 166 15.91 31.87 -3.36
CA CYS A 166 14.84 30.87 -3.31
C CYS A 166 15.09 29.80 -2.25
N ILE A 167 16.30 29.21 -2.21
CA ILE A 167 16.61 28.19 -1.20
C ILE A 167 16.72 28.80 0.20
N MET A 168 17.18 30.06 0.31
CA MET A 168 17.20 30.78 1.57
C MET A 168 15.80 30.93 2.16
N ALA A 169 14.80 31.25 1.33
CA ALA A 169 13.40 31.35 1.73
C ALA A 169 12.80 29.98 2.10
N GLU A 170 12.98 28.95 1.26
CA GLU A 170 12.45 27.59 1.50
C GLU A 170 13.00 26.97 2.80
N SER A 171 14.26 27.23 3.14
CA SER A 171 14.94 26.67 4.31
C SER A 171 14.97 27.60 5.53
N GLU A 172 14.30 28.76 5.48
CA GLU A 172 14.40 29.81 6.49
C GLU A 172 14.03 29.30 7.90
N LEU A 173 12.96 28.53 8.01
CA LEU A 173 12.47 28.04 9.29
C LEU A 173 13.46 27.09 9.99
N SER A 174 14.28 26.36 9.23
CA SER A 174 15.19 25.34 9.76
C SER A 174 16.56 25.88 10.12
N PHE A 175 17.02 26.95 9.47
CA PHE A 175 18.39 27.45 9.65
C PHE A 175 18.48 28.86 10.22
N THR A 176 17.36 29.59 10.33
CA THR A 176 17.37 30.91 10.97
C THR A 176 17.20 30.74 12.48
N PRO A 177 18.17 31.19 13.30
CA PRO A 177 18.05 31.15 14.74
C PRO A 177 16.78 31.88 15.20
N VAL A 178 16.03 31.24 16.09
CA VAL A 178 14.89 31.90 16.75
C VAL A 178 15.39 32.46 18.07
N GLU A 179 15.45 33.79 18.18
CA GLU A 179 15.82 34.44 19.43
C GLU A 179 14.83 34.09 20.54
N LEU A 180 15.36 33.62 21.67
CA LEU A 180 14.56 33.28 22.84
C LEU A 180 13.90 34.54 23.40
N GLY A 181 12.56 34.54 23.46
CA GLY A 181 11.77 35.69 23.90
C GLY A 181 11.22 36.56 22.77
N SER A 182 11.63 36.32 21.52
CA SER A 182 11.02 36.97 20.34
C SER A 182 9.55 36.58 20.19
N GLU A 183 8.81 37.41 19.45
CA GLU A 183 7.40 37.12 19.12
C GLU A 183 7.25 35.82 18.31
N ARG A 184 8.24 35.49 17.48
CA ARG A 184 8.33 34.21 16.76
C ARG A 184 8.49 33.03 17.72
N ALA A 185 9.33 33.15 18.74
CA ALA A 185 9.48 32.12 19.77
C ALA A 185 8.19 31.91 20.57
N LYS A 186 7.47 32.98 20.90
CA LYS A 186 6.17 32.89 21.60
C LYS A 186 5.13 32.17 20.76
N LYS A 187 4.94 32.56 19.50
CA LYS A 187 4.01 31.90 18.58
C LYS A 187 4.32 30.41 18.36
N LEU A 188 5.61 30.06 18.24
CA LEU A 188 6.02 28.66 18.13
C LEU A 188 5.71 27.87 19.41
N ARG A 189 5.90 28.46 20.60
CA ARG A 189 5.51 27.84 21.87
C ARG A 189 4.01 27.69 21.99
N GLU A 190 3.24 28.73 21.68
CA GLU A 190 1.77 28.68 21.69
C GLU A 190 1.24 27.61 20.72
N GLY A 191 1.81 27.53 19.51
CA GLY A 191 1.45 26.49 18.53
C GLY A 191 1.82 25.08 19.00
N TYR A 192 2.98 24.94 19.65
CA TYR A 192 3.39 23.69 20.28
C TYR A 192 2.47 23.34 21.45
N GLU A 193 2.12 24.28 22.33
CA GLU A 193 1.22 24.10 23.47
C GLU A 193 -0.20 23.76 23.02
N LEU A 194 -0.69 24.38 21.94
CA LEU A 194 -1.98 24.05 21.33
C LEU A 194 -1.97 22.63 20.72
N SER A 195 -0.86 22.23 20.11
CA SER A 195 -0.72 20.88 19.54
C SER A 195 -0.52 19.83 20.65
N ALA A 196 0.30 20.13 21.65
CA ALA A 196 0.56 19.30 22.80
C ALA A 196 -0.70 19.14 23.66
N SER A 197 -1.51 20.21 23.83
CA SER A 197 -2.81 20.11 24.51
C SER A 197 -3.83 19.30 23.73
N ARG A 198 -3.77 19.26 22.39
CA ARG A 198 -4.57 18.32 21.58
C ARG A 198 -4.12 16.87 21.78
N THR A 199 -2.81 16.63 21.91
CA THR A 199 -2.26 15.29 22.19
C THR A 199 -2.44 14.87 23.66
N GLN A 200 -2.53 15.82 24.59
CA GLN A 200 -2.78 15.61 26.02
C GLN A 200 -4.28 15.60 26.39
N ARG A 201 -5.19 15.80 25.43
CA ARG A 201 -6.61 15.54 25.70
C ARG A 201 -6.74 14.07 26.07
N GLU A 202 -7.33 13.82 27.23
CA GLU A 202 -7.76 12.47 27.59
C GLU A 202 -8.58 11.92 26.42
N PRO A 203 -8.21 10.75 25.90
CA PRO A 203 -8.86 10.23 24.71
C PRO A 203 -10.34 10.02 25.03
N GLU A 204 -11.20 10.63 24.21
CA GLU A 204 -12.64 10.54 24.37
C GLU A 204 -13.05 9.07 24.30
N LEU A 205 -13.94 8.67 25.22
CA LEU A 205 -14.53 7.35 25.18
C LEU A 205 -15.34 7.21 23.89
N LEU A 206 -15.18 6.08 23.21
CA LEU A 206 -15.93 5.78 22.00
C LEU A 206 -17.42 5.63 22.31
N GLU A 207 -18.24 6.38 21.58
CA GLU A 207 -19.69 6.27 21.58
C GLU A 207 -20.17 5.88 20.17
N PRO A 208 -20.91 4.77 19.99
CA PRO A 208 -21.21 3.75 20.99
C PRO A 208 -19.96 2.98 21.42
N THR A 209 -19.99 2.40 22.63
CA THR A 209 -18.84 1.68 23.20
C THR A 209 -18.45 0.48 22.32
N PRO A 210 -17.18 0.03 22.35
CA PRO A 210 -16.78 -1.17 21.61
C PRO A 210 -17.64 -2.39 21.93
N LYS A 211 -18.09 -2.52 23.19
CA LYS A 211 -19.01 -3.58 23.61
C LYS A 211 -20.35 -3.47 22.90
N ASP A 212 -20.95 -2.29 22.85
CA ASP A 212 -22.25 -2.10 22.19
C ASP A 212 -22.17 -2.35 20.68
N ARG A 213 -21.05 -1.99 20.05
CA ARG A 213 -20.80 -2.29 18.63
C ARG A 213 -20.68 -3.78 18.37
N ILE A 214 -20.00 -4.50 19.25
CA ILE A 214 -19.91 -5.97 19.24
C ILE A 214 -21.30 -6.59 19.34
N GLU A 215 -22.11 -6.15 20.31
CA GLU A 215 -23.48 -6.63 20.51
C GLU A 215 -24.36 -6.37 19.28
N GLN A 216 -24.31 -5.16 18.70
CA GLN A 216 -25.04 -4.84 17.47
C GLN A 216 -24.62 -5.72 16.28
N GLY A 217 -23.32 -6.02 16.15
CA GLY A 217 -22.80 -6.92 15.12
C GLY A 217 -23.32 -8.35 15.29
N LEU A 218 -23.38 -8.84 16.54
CA LEU A 218 -23.92 -10.16 16.86
C LEU A 218 -25.42 -10.24 16.56
N ASP A 219 -26.20 -9.23 16.96
CA ASP A 219 -27.64 -9.14 16.68
C ASP A 219 -27.92 -9.20 15.17
N ARG A 220 -27.14 -8.48 14.35
CA ARG A 220 -27.26 -8.54 12.88
C ARG A 220 -26.93 -9.92 12.32
N SER A 221 -25.87 -10.55 12.82
CA SER A 221 -25.50 -11.91 12.43
C SER A 221 -26.63 -12.91 12.72
N GLU A 222 -27.27 -12.78 13.88
CA GLU A 222 -28.38 -13.63 14.32
C GLU A 222 -29.66 -13.39 13.51
N ASN A 223 -29.88 -12.15 13.08
CA ASN A 223 -31.01 -11.76 12.22
C ASN A 223 -30.79 -12.06 10.72
N GLY A 224 -29.73 -12.79 10.36
CA GLY A 224 -29.55 -13.33 9.02
C GLY A 224 -28.60 -12.54 8.12
N GLU A 225 -27.75 -11.67 8.67
CA GLU A 225 -26.67 -10.99 7.96
C GLU A 225 -25.31 -11.66 8.26
N PRO A 226 -25.00 -12.83 7.67
CA PRO A 226 -23.78 -13.57 7.98
C PRO A 226 -22.52 -12.79 7.58
N ASP A 227 -22.60 -11.95 6.56
CA ASP A 227 -21.51 -11.13 6.03
C ASP A 227 -21.02 -10.05 7.01
N ILE A 228 -21.74 -9.78 8.11
CA ILE A 228 -21.30 -8.80 9.10
C ILE A 228 -20.03 -9.22 9.85
N TRP A 229 -19.66 -10.52 9.81
CA TRP A 229 -18.51 -11.06 10.55
C TRP A 229 -17.20 -10.33 10.31
N TRP A 230 -16.86 -9.94 9.07
CA TRP A 230 -15.60 -9.24 8.80
C TRP A 230 -15.59 -7.80 9.35
N LEU A 231 -16.74 -7.12 9.38
CA LEU A 231 -16.89 -5.80 10.00
C LEU A 231 -16.80 -5.93 11.53
N PHE A 232 -17.48 -6.94 12.06
CA PHE A 232 -17.45 -7.27 13.47
C PHE A 232 -16.03 -7.54 13.98
N LEU A 233 -15.19 -8.28 13.24
CA LEU A 233 -13.78 -8.46 13.59
C LEU A 233 -13.00 -7.14 13.68
N ARG A 234 -13.36 -6.13 12.87
CA ARG A 234 -12.75 -4.79 12.99
C ARG A 234 -13.20 -4.11 14.27
N GLU A 235 -14.47 -4.20 14.65
CA GLU A 235 -14.95 -3.64 15.92
C GLU A 235 -14.25 -4.27 17.14
N MET A 236 -13.95 -5.58 17.08
CA MET A 236 -13.18 -6.27 18.12
C MET A 236 -11.75 -5.75 18.31
N THR A 237 -11.20 -5.00 17.35
CA THR A 237 -9.87 -4.36 17.49
C THR A 237 -9.90 -3.14 18.40
N LEU A 238 -11.08 -2.59 18.69
CA LEU A 238 -11.21 -1.34 19.42
C LEU A 238 -11.12 -1.53 20.93
N GLU A 239 -10.37 -0.63 21.56
CA GLU A 239 -10.43 -0.34 22.98
C GLU A 239 -11.33 0.86 23.25
N ALA A 240 -11.65 1.12 24.52
CA ALA A 240 -12.60 2.17 24.91
C ALA A 240 -12.20 3.57 24.42
N THR A 241 -10.91 3.80 24.20
CA THR A 241 -10.29 5.07 23.82
C THR A 241 -9.62 5.00 22.45
N SER A 242 -9.87 3.94 21.67
CA SER A 242 -9.27 3.79 20.34
C SER A 242 -9.73 4.90 19.40
N THR A 243 -8.78 5.53 18.72
CA THR A 243 -9.07 6.56 17.70
C THR A 243 -9.10 6.00 16.29
N HIS A 244 -8.58 4.78 16.09
CA HIS A 244 -8.45 4.10 14.81
C HIS A 244 -8.68 2.60 15.01
N TYR A 245 -9.11 1.90 13.96
CA TYR A 245 -9.18 0.44 13.97
C TYR A 245 -7.79 -0.18 13.93
N GLY A 246 -7.58 -1.24 14.69
CA GLY A 246 -6.38 -2.06 14.62
C GLY A 246 -6.37 -2.96 13.39
N GLN A 247 -5.24 -3.65 13.18
CA GLN A 247 -5.17 -4.75 12.22
C GLN A 247 -5.86 -5.98 12.82
N VAL A 248 -6.62 -6.70 11.99
CA VAL A 248 -7.26 -7.96 12.40
C VAL A 248 -6.25 -9.09 12.23
N PRO A 249 -5.79 -9.74 13.32
CA PRO A 249 -4.91 -10.89 13.25
C PRO A 249 -5.70 -12.15 12.81
N LEU A 250 -4.98 -13.18 12.38
CA LEU A 250 -5.59 -14.47 12.04
C LEU A 250 -6.07 -15.21 13.32
N ASP A 251 -5.31 -15.13 14.42
CA ASP A 251 -5.77 -15.54 15.75
C ASP A 251 -6.53 -14.40 16.44
N VAL A 252 -7.85 -14.38 16.23
CA VAL A 252 -8.76 -13.35 16.74
C VAL A 252 -8.93 -13.39 18.26
N ARG A 253 -8.43 -14.42 18.95
CA ARG A 253 -8.47 -14.50 20.42
C ARG A 253 -7.56 -13.47 21.08
N THR A 254 -6.62 -12.91 20.32
CA THR A 254 -5.75 -11.83 20.76
C THR A 254 -6.43 -10.46 20.71
N LEU A 255 -7.62 -10.36 20.10
CA LEU A 255 -8.33 -9.09 19.97
C LEU A 255 -8.93 -8.62 21.32
N PRO A 256 -8.87 -7.31 21.63
CA PRO A 256 -9.48 -6.76 22.84
C PRO A 256 -10.95 -7.15 23.02
N GLY A 257 -11.71 -7.16 21.93
CA GLY A 257 -13.12 -7.54 21.92
C GLY A 257 -13.37 -8.99 22.35
N TRP A 258 -12.47 -9.92 22.02
CA TRP A 258 -12.56 -11.32 22.46
C TRP A 258 -12.19 -11.46 23.94
N LEU A 259 -11.08 -10.85 24.34
CA LEU A 259 -10.53 -10.97 25.70
C LEU A 259 -11.45 -10.36 26.77
N ARG A 260 -12.22 -9.33 26.40
CA ARG A 260 -13.17 -8.63 27.30
C ARG A 260 -14.58 -9.20 27.24
N ALA A 261 -14.89 -10.05 26.27
CA ALA A 261 -16.20 -10.68 26.14
C ALA A 261 -16.40 -11.73 27.24
N ASP A 262 -17.61 -11.81 27.78
CA ASP A 262 -17.98 -12.91 28.67
C ASP A 262 -18.24 -14.19 27.86
N SER A 263 -18.42 -15.31 28.57
CA SER A 263 -18.64 -16.61 27.93
C SER A 263 -19.90 -16.66 27.06
N HIS A 264 -20.94 -15.86 27.38
CA HIS A 264 -22.14 -15.81 26.58
C HIS A 264 -21.88 -15.09 25.25
N THR A 265 -21.26 -13.91 25.30
CA THR A 265 -20.88 -13.16 24.09
C THR A 265 -19.88 -13.96 23.25
N GLN A 266 -18.88 -14.62 23.84
CA GLN A 266 -17.94 -15.48 23.11
C GLN A 266 -18.66 -16.63 22.38
N HIS A 267 -19.65 -17.26 23.01
CA HIS A 267 -20.44 -18.30 22.35
C HIS A 267 -21.22 -17.75 21.15
N ARG A 268 -21.80 -16.56 21.26
CA ARG A 268 -22.46 -15.87 20.13
C ARG A 268 -21.49 -15.53 19.00
N MET A 269 -20.26 -15.12 19.33
CA MET A 269 -19.19 -14.87 18.36
C MET A 269 -18.82 -16.14 17.59
N LEU A 270 -18.69 -17.28 18.26
CA LEU A 270 -18.42 -18.58 17.62
C LEU A 270 -19.56 -18.98 16.68
N ALA A 271 -20.81 -18.77 17.09
CA ALA A 271 -21.97 -19.00 16.22
C ALA A 271 -21.98 -18.04 15.00
N ALA A 272 -21.52 -16.80 15.15
CA ALA A 272 -21.38 -15.86 14.05
C ALA A 272 -20.30 -16.30 13.04
N ALA A 273 -19.16 -16.82 13.53
CA ALA A 273 -18.10 -17.39 12.70
C ALA A 273 -18.62 -18.59 11.87
N ASP A 274 -19.35 -19.52 12.50
CA ASP A 274 -19.98 -20.66 11.80
C ASP A 274 -20.98 -20.19 10.73
N ARG A 275 -21.85 -19.22 11.05
CA ARG A 275 -22.79 -18.63 10.08
C ARG A 275 -22.07 -17.99 8.90
N PHE A 276 -20.97 -17.26 9.14
CA PHE A 276 -20.18 -16.65 8.08
C PHE A 276 -19.58 -17.70 7.13
N LEU A 277 -18.98 -18.77 7.66
CA LEU A 277 -18.45 -19.84 6.82
C LEU A 277 -19.54 -20.52 5.99
N ARG A 278 -20.72 -20.74 6.58
CA ARG A 278 -21.83 -21.41 5.88
C ARG A 278 -22.52 -20.54 4.85
N ARG A 279 -22.65 -19.23 5.10
CA ARG A 279 -23.58 -18.36 4.34
C ARG A 279 -23.00 -17.01 3.89
N GLY A 280 -21.83 -16.60 4.39
CA GLY A 280 -21.21 -15.32 4.04
C GLY A 280 -20.89 -15.23 2.54
N PRO A 281 -20.47 -14.08 2.00
CA PRO A 281 -20.13 -13.98 0.59
C PRO A 281 -18.81 -14.70 0.30
N VAL A 282 -18.76 -15.41 -0.83
CA VAL A 282 -17.52 -15.92 -1.43
C VAL A 282 -17.57 -15.62 -2.91
N ASP A 283 -16.49 -15.04 -3.42
CA ASP A 283 -16.31 -14.79 -4.84
C ASP A 283 -15.42 -15.90 -5.43
N PRO A 284 -15.99 -16.90 -6.13
CA PRO A 284 -15.23 -18.03 -6.64
C PRO A 284 -14.27 -17.65 -7.77
N LEU A 285 -14.50 -16.51 -8.44
CA LEU A 285 -13.67 -16.05 -9.56
C LEU A 285 -12.61 -15.03 -9.12
N LYS A 286 -12.65 -14.58 -7.86
CA LYS A 286 -11.67 -13.63 -7.33
C LYS A 286 -10.24 -14.14 -7.54
N TRP A 287 -9.98 -15.37 -7.17
CA TRP A 287 -8.63 -15.97 -7.20
C TRP A 287 -8.14 -16.26 -8.62
N GLN A 288 -9.04 -16.44 -9.58
CA GLN A 288 -8.66 -16.51 -11.01
C GLN A 288 -8.28 -15.14 -11.56
N ARG A 289 -8.95 -14.07 -11.11
CA ARG A 289 -8.69 -12.69 -11.55
C ARG A 289 -7.46 -12.08 -10.89
N ASN A 290 -7.26 -12.36 -9.60
CA ASN A 290 -6.14 -11.83 -8.82
C ASN A 290 -5.76 -12.83 -7.70
N PRO A 291 -4.91 -13.83 -8.01
CA PRO A 291 -4.46 -14.86 -7.07
C PRO A 291 -3.77 -14.32 -5.80
N HIS A 292 -3.24 -13.09 -5.86
CA HIS A 292 -2.51 -12.45 -4.77
C HIS A 292 -3.36 -11.46 -3.96
N SER A 293 -4.64 -11.30 -4.31
CA SER A 293 -5.54 -10.39 -3.61
C SER A 293 -6.01 -10.98 -2.29
N TRP A 294 -5.27 -10.73 -1.22
CA TRP A 294 -5.71 -11.01 0.15
C TRP A 294 -6.32 -9.76 0.79
N GLY A 295 -7.55 -9.85 1.27
CA GLY A 295 -8.31 -8.75 1.84
C GLY A 295 -9.06 -9.14 3.11
N SER A 296 -9.85 -8.19 3.64
CA SER A 296 -10.51 -8.35 4.95
C SER A 296 -11.49 -9.52 5.01
N PHE A 297 -12.16 -9.87 3.91
CA PHE A 297 -13.07 -11.03 3.86
C PHE A 297 -12.32 -12.36 3.94
N ASP A 298 -11.14 -12.46 3.34
CA ASP A 298 -10.33 -13.69 3.35
C ASP A 298 -9.71 -13.90 4.72
N THR A 299 -9.22 -12.81 5.34
CA THR A 299 -8.82 -12.81 6.76
C THR A 299 -9.97 -13.26 7.66
N ALA A 300 -11.19 -12.76 7.43
CA ALA A 300 -12.36 -13.13 8.23
C ALA A 300 -12.78 -14.60 8.04
N ALA A 301 -12.65 -15.15 6.82
CA ALA A 301 -12.92 -16.56 6.54
C ALA A 301 -11.89 -17.45 7.22
N TYR A 302 -10.61 -17.12 7.09
CA TYR A 302 -9.55 -17.91 7.71
C TYR A 302 -9.65 -17.86 9.24
N SER A 303 -9.87 -16.68 9.83
CA SER A 303 -10.00 -16.53 11.27
C SER A 303 -11.22 -17.26 11.83
N ALA A 304 -12.31 -17.38 11.06
CA ALA A 304 -13.47 -18.18 11.45
C ALA A 304 -13.12 -19.67 11.55
N PHE A 305 -12.36 -20.23 10.61
CA PHE A 305 -11.87 -21.61 10.75
C PHE A 305 -10.97 -21.77 11.96
N TYR A 306 -10.04 -20.83 12.13
CA TYR A 306 -9.07 -20.88 13.21
C TYR A 306 -9.75 -20.83 14.58
N ILE A 307 -10.66 -19.89 14.81
CA ILE A 307 -11.33 -19.74 16.11
C ILE A 307 -12.25 -20.93 16.41
N LEU A 308 -12.97 -21.46 15.41
CA LEU A 308 -13.81 -22.64 15.60
C LEU A 308 -12.97 -23.87 15.95
N LYS A 309 -11.82 -24.06 15.30
CA LYS A 309 -10.90 -25.16 15.62
C LYS A 309 -10.41 -25.10 17.06
N GLN A 310 -10.11 -23.89 17.55
CA GLN A 310 -9.55 -23.68 18.89
C GLN A 310 -10.60 -23.76 20.00
N GLU A 311 -11.77 -23.14 19.80
CA GLU A 311 -12.74 -22.88 20.87
C GLU A 311 -14.06 -23.65 20.71
N ALA A 312 -14.33 -24.21 19.52
CA ALA A 312 -15.52 -25.00 19.22
C ALA A 312 -15.21 -26.21 18.31
N PRO A 313 -14.30 -27.12 18.72
CA PRO A 313 -13.82 -28.21 17.87
C PRO A 313 -14.95 -29.10 17.34
N ASP A 314 -15.98 -29.37 18.15
CA ASP A 314 -17.15 -30.14 17.70
C ASP A 314 -17.89 -29.46 16.53
N THR A 315 -17.99 -28.12 16.55
CA THR A 315 -18.61 -27.34 15.47
C THR A 315 -17.72 -27.34 14.23
N TYR A 316 -16.41 -27.18 14.42
CA TYR A 316 -15.41 -27.26 13.35
C TYR A 316 -15.41 -28.63 12.66
N ASP A 317 -15.46 -29.71 13.42
CA ASP A 317 -15.48 -31.08 12.91
C ASP A 317 -16.79 -31.42 12.19
N ALA A 318 -17.90 -30.79 12.60
CA ALA A 318 -19.21 -30.90 11.97
C ALA A 318 -19.41 -30.00 10.73
N LEU A 319 -18.40 -29.21 10.31
CA LEU A 319 -18.48 -28.43 9.08
C LEU A 319 -18.57 -29.37 7.86
N PRO A 320 -19.62 -29.26 7.02
CA PRO A 320 -19.81 -30.15 5.88
C PRO A 320 -18.79 -29.83 4.77
N GLY A 321 -18.44 -30.83 3.96
CA GLY A 321 -17.46 -30.69 2.86
C GLY A 321 -17.76 -29.55 1.88
N VAL A 322 -19.04 -29.20 1.68
CA VAL A 322 -19.44 -28.04 0.84
C VAL A 322 -18.93 -26.70 1.40
N VAL A 323 -18.85 -26.54 2.72
CA VAL A 323 -18.29 -25.33 3.36
C VAL A 323 -16.79 -25.28 3.13
N TRP A 324 -16.10 -26.41 3.28
CA TRP A 324 -14.68 -26.54 2.98
C TRP A 324 -14.39 -26.19 1.51
N ALA A 325 -15.13 -26.79 0.57
CA ALA A 325 -14.99 -26.54 -0.87
C ALA A 325 -15.16 -25.07 -1.23
N ARG A 326 -16.11 -24.39 -0.56
CA ARG A 326 -16.38 -22.96 -0.76
C ARG A 326 -15.22 -22.06 -0.34
N HIS A 327 -14.49 -22.45 0.70
CA HIS A 327 -13.44 -21.61 1.29
C HIS A 327 -12.02 -22.09 1.02
N VAL A 328 -11.83 -23.11 0.18
CA VAL A 328 -10.50 -23.65 -0.20
C VAL A 328 -9.49 -22.55 -0.49
N ALA A 329 -9.85 -21.60 -1.35
CA ALA A 329 -8.92 -20.55 -1.76
C ALA A 329 -8.52 -19.62 -0.59
N ASN A 330 -9.43 -19.35 0.36
CA ASN A 330 -9.09 -18.59 1.56
C ASN A 330 -8.10 -19.37 2.46
N VAL A 331 -8.18 -20.70 2.49
CA VAL A 331 -7.23 -21.51 3.25
C VAL A 331 -5.88 -21.53 2.53
N LEU A 332 -5.85 -21.88 1.25
CA LEU A 332 -4.62 -22.02 0.45
C LEU A 332 -3.83 -20.71 0.31
N CYS A 333 -4.52 -19.61 -0.02
CA CYS A 333 -3.87 -18.34 -0.33
C CYS A 333 -3.56 -17.50 0.92
N SER A 334 -3.75 -18.04 2.13
CA SER A 334 -3.50 -17.34 3.40
C SER A 334 -2.04 -16.90 3.52
N PRO A 335 -1.76 -15.65 3.97
CA PRO A 335 -0.42 -15.08 3.97
C PRO A 335 0.44 -15.55 5.16
N TYR A 336 0.51 -16.87 5.35
CA TYR A 336 1.28 -17.54 6.40
C TYR A 336 2.76 -17.73 6.00
N PHE A 337 3.44 -16.67 5.55
CA PHE A 337 4.79 -16.78 4.98
C PHE A 337 5.93 -16.74 6.03
N ASP A 338 5.70 -16.11 7.19
CA ASP A 338 6.74 -15.84 8.21
C ASP A 338 6.27 -16.12 9.65
N ALA A 339 5.35 -17.06 9.84
CA ALA A 339 4.84 -17.36 11.17
C ALA A 339 5.77 -18.28 11.96
N ASP A 340 5.65 -18.23 13.29
CA ASP A 340 6.32 -19.20 14.16
C ASP A 340 5.86 -20.64 13.89
N ASP A 341 6.66 -21.61 14.34
CA ASP A 341 6.42 -23.03 14.11
C ASP A 341 5.04 -23.49 14.59
N GLY A 342 4.52 -22.88 15.66
CA GLY A 342 3.21 -23.21 16.23
C GLY A 342 2.07 -22.81 15.30
N GLN A 343 2.08 -21.58 14.81
CA GLN A 343 1.03 -21.12 13.89
C GLN A 343 1.11 -21.79 12.52
N LYS A 344 2.33 -22.13 12.06
CA LYS A 344 2.52 -22.94 10.85
C LYS A 344 1.85 -24.31 10.99
N GLN A 345 2.05 -25.00 12.11
CA GLN A 345 1.39 -26.29 12.37
C GLN A 345 -0.14 -26.13 12.38
N GLN A 346 -0.66 -25.07 13.00
CA GLN A 346 -2.11 -24.81 13.00
C GLN A 346 -2.68 -24.64 11.59
N HIS A 347 -1.94 -23.94 10.72
CA HIS A 347 -2.31 -23.77 9.31
C HIS A 347 -2.31 -25.10 8.56
N GLU A 348 -1.24 -25.90 8.68
CA GLU A 348 -1.12 -27.21 8.02
C GLU A 348 -2.30 -28.14 8.38
N GLU A 349 -2.74 -28.14 9.64
CA GLU A 349 -3.87 -28.95 10.08
C GLU A 349 -5.21 -28.47 9.48
N ILE A 350 -5.42 -27.15 9.33
CA ILE A 350 -6.61 -26.59 8.64
C ILE A 350 -6.55 -26.92 7.15
N ALA A 351 -5.39 -26.77 6.51
CA ALA A 351 -5.18 -27.09 5.11
C ALA A 351 -5.40 -28.58 4.83
N LEU A 352 -4.88 -29.47 5.69
CA LEU A 352 -5.08 -30.91 5.60
C LEU A 352 -6.56 -31.27 5.72
N ARG A 353 -7.28 -30.67 6.67
CA ARG A 353 -8.73 -30.88 6.80
C ARG A 353 -9.47 -30.42 5.55
N CYS A 354 -9.08 -29.28 4.99
CA CYS A 354 -9.63 -28.75 3.76
C CYS A 354 -9.40 -29.70 2.58
N TYR A 355 -8.19 -30.24 2.44
CA TYR A 355 -7.85 -31.27 1.43
C TYR A 355 -8.70 -32.54 1.60
N GLN A 356 -8.84 -33.05 2.82
CA GLN A 356 -9.63 -34.26 3.11
C GLN A 356 -11.13 -34.07 2.80
N GLN A 357 -11.68 -32.89 3.08
CA GLN A 357 -13.11 -32.61 2.94
C GLN A 357 -13.50 -32.09 1.55
N ALA A 358 -12.54 -31.54 0.80
CA ALA A 358 -12.80 -30.88 -0.48
C ALA A 358 -11.67 -31.09 -1.51
N ARG A 359 -11.17 -32.33 -1.64
CA ARG A 359 -10.01 -32.70 -2.46
C ARG A 359 -10.01 -32.11 -3.87
N GLU A 360 -11.10 -32.25 -4.61
CA GLU A 360 -11.17 -31.77 -6.01
C GLU A 360 -11.03 -30.24 -6.10
N ALA A 361 -11.77 -29.51 -5.26
CA ALA A 361 -11.66 -28.05 -5.20
C ALA A 361 -10.28 -27.61 -4.70
N PHE A 362 -9.70 -28.32 -3.74
CA PHE A 362 -8.35 -28.09 -3.23
C PHE A 362 -7.30 -28.18 -4.33
N LEU A 363 -7.29 -29.27 -5.10
CA LEU A 363 -6.35 -29.46 -6.20
C LEU A 363 -6.54 -28.42 -7.32
N PHE A 364 -7.78 -28.02 -7.60
CA PHE A 364 -8.06 -26.96 -8.58
C PHE A 364 -7.48 -25.61 -8.17
N TYR A 365 -7.66 -25.18 -6.92
CA TYR A 365 -7.10 -23.90 -6.48
C TYR A 365 -5.59 -23.98 -6.23
N LEU A 366 -5.06 -25.15 -5.86
CA LEU A 366 -3.63 -25.37 -5.76
C LEU A 366 -2.95 -25.19 -7.13
N SER A 367 -3.50 -25.76 -8.21
CA SER A 367 -2.93 -25.57 -9.55
C SER A 367 -2.99 -24.11 -9.99
N LEU A 368 -4.10 -23.40 -9.72
CA LEU A 368 -4.20 -21.97 -10.01
C LEU A 368 -3.13 -21.15 -9.26
N GLN A 369 -2.86 -21.48 -8.00
CA GLN A 369 -1.86 -20.80 -7.20
C GLN A 369 -0.44 -21.08 -7.71
N LEU A 370 -0.14 -22.34 -8.05
CA LEU A 370 1.16 -22.73 -8.62
C LEU A 370 1.40 -22.04 -9.97
N ASP A 371 0.41 -22.02 -10.86
CA ASP A 371 0.49 -21.34 -12.15
C ASP A 371 0.72 -19.83 -11.99
N ALA A 372 0.10 -19.22 -10.97
CA ALA A 372 0.29 -17.80 -10.66
C ALA A 372 1.71 -17.52 -10.15
N GLU A 373 2.21 -18.33 -9.21
CA GLU A 373 3.55 -18.18 -8.64
C GLU A 373 4.67 -18.44 -9.68
N ASP A 374 4.47 -19.39 -10.59
CA ASP A 374 5.39 -19.69 -11.69
C ASP A 374 5.48 -18.52 -12.69
N ARG A 375 4.33 -17.95 -13.09
CA ARG A 375 4.29 -16.77 -14.00
C ARG A 375 5.00 -15.55 -13.42
N GLU A 376 4.97 -15.39 -12.11
CA GLU A 376 5.63 -14.28 -11.41
C GLU A 376 7.13 -14.51 -11.20
N ASN A 377 7.67 -15.66 -11.63
CA ASN A 377 9.08 -16.04 -11.50
C ASN A 377 9.58 -15.90 -10.05
N ARG A 378 8.70 -16.17 -9.08
CA ARG A 378 9.09 -16.18 -7.67
C ARG A 378 10.02 -17.36 -7.48
N HIS A 379 11.25 -17.10 -7.03
CA HIS A 379 12.25 -18.14 -6.75
C HIS A 379 11.84 -19.13 -5.64
N MET A 380 10.63 -19.00 -5.08
CA MET A 380 10.12 -19.82 -4.00
C MET A 380 8.61 -20.04 -4.19
N ILE A 381 8.21 -21.29 -4.43
CA ILE A 381 6.81 -21.73 -4.42
C ILE A 381 6.34 -21.74 -2.97
N SER A 382 5.31 -20.97 -2.65
CA SER A 382 4.87 -20.78 -1.26
C SER A 382 4.05 -21.94 -0.72
N CYS A 383 3.37 -22.68 -1.60
CA CYS A 383 2.59 -23.86 -1.26
C CYS A 383 3.45 -24.97 -0.63
N ASP A 384 4.70 -25.14 -1.08
CA ASP A 384 5.62 -26.17 -0.58
C ASP A 384 5.90 -26.01 0.92
N ARG A 385 5.93 -24.77 1.43
CA ARG A 385 6.20 -24.48 2.84
C ARG A 385 4.95 -24.55 3.72
N LYS A 386 3.74 -24.52 3.14
CA LYS A 386 2.45 -24.41 3.84
C LYS A 386 1.67 -25.72 3.91
N LEU A 387 1.94 -26.64 2.98
CA LEU A 387 1.12 -27.83 2.76
C LEU A 387 1.83 -29.13 3.14
N GLY A 388 2.82 -29.07 4.04
CA GLY A 388 3.70 -30.20 4.39
C GLY A 388 2.94 -31.51 4.66
N GLN A 389 1.81 -31.44 5.37
CA GLN A 389 0.99 -32.62 5.72
C GLN A 389 0.01 -33.05 4.62
N CYS A 390 -0.15 -32.25 3.56
CA CYS A 390 -1.09 -32.51 2.46
C CYS A 390 -0.45 -33.28 1.28
N TRP A 391 0.88 -33.40 1.25
CA TRP A 391 1.60 -34.17 0.24
C TRP A 391 1.47 -35.67 0.52
N ASP A 392 0.83 -36.41 -0.39
CA ASP A 392 0.68 -37.87 -0.35
C ASP A 392 1.78 -38.63 -1.12
#